data_AF-A0A9E0DDZ8-F1
#
_entry.id   AF-A0A9E0DDZ8-F1
#
_cell.length_a   1.000
_cell.length_b   1.000
_cell.length_c   1.000
_cell.angle_alpha   90.00
_cell.angle_beta   90.00
_cell.angle_gamma   90.00
#
_symmetry.space_group_name_H-M   'P 1'
#
loop_
_entity.id
_entity.type
_entity.pdbx_description
1 polymer ?
#
loop_
_entity_poly.entity_id
_entity_poly.type
_entity_poly.pdbx_seq_one_letter_code
_entity_poly.pdbx_strand_id
1 'polypeptide(L)'
;MLLNRRLRLLFICMAGMDVVIFTPFFLLFLGAPLLWRTGEMPPPLAILTPLAWMWPSILAAMLVLEILNRRRMGDRTYVVLTLGLMVTTTLLAVRLILHPGVGLGEWGWVANTADTLFNFHRGLRAEFMVVAGAIFVWQRAIRATSRGSGFFGVGMSFRVGVLLLFLGGGLLSGLNPAYGVSAQLLLWTYFGLGLVAVAIARLDDKSKHALSSKGALMPPRMVTAVVLAATLCVGLMAGFSAYFTPQHLRRAIAWFNPLWAFLGAILARLLALLFILLAPVFNFLEWLVQRLMANSNLAEFLGQMAENQPGEDATRQLEQLPPLPEWLSQTIRYGVVGVVLLVALFLVLLFLARLQARLSVDEGEEIDQAAMRLDGNFLRRGLDRLREMARLAGRFPLGSQLLAAITVQNMYANLTRMARRRGHPRRPAQPPDEYLPVLAQAFPGQDAALERLTAAYMRVHYGDRTISREELAQIRQDYQSVRQSDPPVESPGKG
;
A
#
# COMPACT_ATOMS: atom_id res chain seq x y z
N MET A 1 -2.24 -2.91 22.59
CA MET A 1 -3.36 -2.47 21.75
C MET A 1 -4.57 -3.38 21.85
N LEU A 2 -4.47 -4.70 21.65
CA LEU A 2 -5.56 -5.65 21.88
C LEU A 2 -5.96 -5.71 23.36
N LEU A 3 -5.02 -5.56 24.30
CA LEU A 3 -5.39 -5.52 25.72
C LEU A 3 -6.10 -4.21 26.12
N ASN A 4 -5.93 -3.13 25.34
CA ASN A 4 -6.73 -1.92 25.52
C ASN A 4 -8.13 -2.16 24.94
N ARG A 5 -9.12 -2.37 25.81
CA ARG A 5 -10.48 -2.73 25.42
C ARG A 5 -11.10 -1.75 24.41
N ARG A 6 -10.74 -0.46 24.45
CA ARG A 6 -11.25 0.55 23.51
C ARG A 6 -10.78 0.31 22.07
N LEU A 7 -9.51 0.00 21.88
CA LEU A 7 -8.90 -0.14 20.54
C LEU A 7 -8.99 -1.56 19.99
N ARG A 8 -9.25 -2.56 20.83
CA ARG A 8 -9.31 -3.97 20.45
C ARG A 8 -10.25 -4.21 19.26
N LEU A 9 -11.48 -3.69 19.33
CA LEU A 9 -12.47 -3.91 18.28
C LEU A 9 -12.04 -3.25 16.95
N LEU A 10 -11.46 -2.06 17.01
CA LEU A 10 -10.92 -1.37 15.84
C LEU A 10 -9.84 -2.22 15.15
N PHE A 11 -8.88 -2.75 15.91
CA PHE A 11 -7.82 -3.60 15.36
C PHE A 11 -8.37 -4.93 14.83
N ILE A 12 -9.37 -5.52 15.49
CA ILE A 12 -10.04 -6.73 14.99
C ILE A 12 -10.68 -6.48 13.63
N CYS A 13 -11.43 -5.37 13.50
CA CYS A 13 -12.07 -5.01 12.24
C CYS A 13 -11.05 -4.68 11.15
N MET A 14 -9.99 -3.92 11.46
CA MET A 14 -8.93 -3.62 10.48
C MET A 14 -8.17 -4.87 10.03
N ALA A 15 -7.89 -5.81 10.95
CA ALA A 15 -7.27 -7.08 10.60
C ALA A 15 -8.16 -7.88 9.65
N GLY A 16 -9.46 -7.96 9.95
CA GLY A 16 -10.41 -8.66 9.07
C GLY A 16 -10.52 -8.00 7.70
N MET A 17 -10.56 -6.66 7.62
CA MET A 17 -10.51 -5.93 6.35
C MET A 17 -9.26 -6.28 5.53
N ASP A 18 -8.09 -6.27 6.15
CA ASP A 18 -6.82 -6.59 5.49
C ASP A 18 -6.81 -8.02 4.93
N VAL A 19 -7.38 -8.98 5.66
CA VAL A 19 -7.53 -10.36 5.17
C VAL A 19 -8.49 -10.42 4.00
N VAL A 20 -9.67 -9.81 4.10
CA VAL A 20 -10.68 -9.82 3.03
C VAL A 20 -10.13 -9.23 1.73
N ILE A 21 -9.33 -8.15 1.80
CA ILE A 21 -8.66 -7.58 0.63
C ILE A 21 -7.65 -8.57 0.02
N PHE A 22 -6.93 -9.32 0.86
CA PHE A 22 -5.87 -10.22 0.41
C PHE A 22 -6.41 -11.56 -0.12
N THR A 23 -7.52 -12.06 0.42
CA THR A 23 -8.17 -13.31 0.04
C THR A 23 -8.30 -13.52 -1.48
N PRO A 24 -8.83 -12.57 -2.29
CA PRO A 24 -9.01 -12.83 -3.71
C PRO A 24 -7.68 -13.02 -4.46
N PHE A 25 -6.64 -12.28 -4.08
CA PHE A 25 -5.30 -12.46 -4.64
C PHE A 25 -4.71 -13.80 -4.20
N PHE A 26 -4.85 -14.13 -2.91
CA PHE A 26 -4.38 -15.40 -2.36
C PHE A 26 -5.02 -16.59 -3.09
N LEU A 27 -6.33 -16.57 -3.33
CA LEU A 27 -7.04 -17.62 -4.06
C LEU A 27 -6.65 -17.69 -5.54
N LEU A 28 -6.45 -16.55 -6.19
CA LEU A 28 -6.01 -16.49 -7.59
C LEU A 28 -4.66 -17.19 -7.76
N PHE A 29 -3.75 -17.03 -6.80
CA PHE A 29 -2.39 -17.54 -6.88
C PHE A 29 -2.17 -18.93 -6.25
N LEU A 30 -2.84 -19.26 -5.14
CA LEU A 30 -2.71 -20.60 -4.52
C LEU A 30 -3.24 -21.69 -5.46
N GLY A 31 -4.05 -21.30 -6.45
CA GLY A 31 -4.71 -22.18 -7.38
C GLY A 31 -5.84 -22.93 -6.68
N ALA A 32 -7.05 -22.84 -7.25
CA ALA A 32 -8.15 -23.73 -6.90
C ALA A 32 -7.72 -25.20 -6.68
N PRO A 33 -6.84 -25.83 -7.52
CA PRO A 33 -6.52 -27.25 -7.39
C PRO A 33 -5.88 -27.69 -6.07
N LEU A 34 -5.17 -26.83 -5.32
CA LEU A 34 -4.50 -27.27 -4.09
C LEU A 34 -5.48 -27.42 -2.91
N LEU A 35 -6.47 -26.53 -2.81
CA LEU A 35 -7.61 -26.68 -1.91
C LEU A 35 -8.61 -27.74 -2.43
N TRP A 36 -8.59 -28.02 -3.74
CA TRP A 36 -9.52 -28.93 -4.42
C TRP A 36 -8.98 -30.35 -4.61
N ARG A 37 -7.85 -30.72 -4.00
CA ARG A 37 -7.30 -32.08 -4.13
C ARG A 37 -8.29 -33.16 -3.63
N THR A 38 -9.37 -32.76 -2.94
CA THR A 38 -10.47 -33.62 -2.49
C THR A 38 -11.77 -33.50 -3.30
N GLY A 39 -11.88 -32.65 -4.32
CA GLY A 39 -13.05 -32.63 -5.23
C GLY A 39 -14.38 -32.09 -4.67
N GLU A 40 -14.48 -31.79 -3.37
CA GLU A 40 -15.79 -31.70 -2.68
C GLU A 40 -16.19 -30.33 -2.12
N MET A 41 -15.30 -29.33 -2.04
CA MET A 41 -15.63 -28.10 -1.30
C MET A 41 -16.34 -27.03 -2.16
N PRO A 42 -17.63 -26.71 -1.96
CA PRO A 42 -18.29 -25.67 -2.75
C PRO A 42 -17.56 -24.31 -2.71
N PRO A 43 -17.56 -23.53 -3.83
CA PRO A 43 -16.87 -22.24 -3.94
C PRO A 43 -17.01 -21.25 -2.76
N PRO A 44 -18.20 -21.07 -2.14
CA PRO A 44 -18.33 -20.20 -0.97
C PRO A 44 -17.46 -20.64 0.21
N LEU A 45 -17.31 -21.95 0.45
CA LEU A 45 -16.46 -22.45 1.53
C LEU A 45 -14.99 -22.18 1.24
N ALA A 46 -14.56 -22.32 -0.02
CA ALA A 46 -13.18 -22.05 -0.43
C ALA A 46 -12.76 -20.59 -0.19
N ILE A 47 -13.70 -19.63 -0.22
CA ILE A 47 -13.41 -18.23 0.12
C ILE A 47 -13.33 -17.98 1.62
N LEU A 48 -14.06 -18.77 2.40
CA LEU A 48 -14.04 -18.69 3.85
C LEU A 48 -12.78 -19.32 4.44
N THR A 49 -12.11 -20.25 3.76
CA THR A 49 -10.91 -20.91 4.32
C THR A 49 -9.74 -19.95 4.58
N PRO A 50 -9.33 -19.04 3.66
CA PRO A 50 -8.25 -18.11 3.97
C PRO A 50 -8.70 -17.09 5.02
N LEU A 51 -9.98 -16.69 5.01
CA LEU A 51 -10.52 -15.79 6.02
C LEU A 51 -10.45 -16.41 7.43
N ALA A 52 -10.90 -17.66 7.54
CA ALA A 52 -10.95 -18.42 8.80
C ALA A 52 -9.56 -18.71 9.36
N TRP A 53 -8.53 -18.84 8.51
CA TRP A 53 -7.17 -19.12 8.98
C TRP A 53 -6.31 -17.86 9.15
N MET A 54 -6.32 -16.95 8.19
CA MET A 54 -5.46 -15.76 8.22
C MET A 54 -5.90 -14.74 9.25
N TRP A 55 -7.21 -14.54 9.45
CA TRP A 55 -7.72 -13.57 10.41
C TRP A 55 -7.31 -13.88 11.86
N PRO A 56 -7.55 -15.08 12.40
CA PRO A 56 -7.06 -15.41 13.74
C PRO A 56 -5.54 -15.44 13.80
N SER A 57 -4.84 -15.82 12.72
CA SER A 57 -3.37 -15.79 12.68
C SER A 57 -2.82 -14.37 12.84
N ILE A 58 -3.42 -13.37 12.18
CA ILE A 58 -3.07 -11.95 12.37
C ILE A 58 -3.33 -11.53 13.81
N LEU A 59 -4.50 -11.87 14.37
CA LEU A 59 -4.84 -11.50 15.75
C LEU A 59 -3.90 -12.15 16.77
N ALA A 60 -3.53 -13.41 16.55
CA ALA A 60 -2.55 -14.12 17.37
C ALA A 60 -1.17 -13.47 17.27
N ALA A 61 -0.69 -13.16 16.06
CA ALA A 61 0.59 -12.47 15.86
C ALA A 61 0.59 -11.08 16.53
N MET A 62 -0.49 -10.31 16.40
CA MET A 62 -0.65 -9.02 17.10
C MET A 62 -0.59 -9.18 18.62
N LEU A 63 -1.25 -10.21 19.17
CA LEU A 63 -1.26 -10.49 20.61
C LEU A 63 0.14 -10.87 21.11
N VAL A 64 0.85 -11.73 20.38
CA VAL A 64 2.23 -12.14 20.69
C VAL A 64 3.15 -10.92 20.69
N LEU A 65 3.11 -10.10 19.63
CA LEU A 65 3.92 -8.88 19.54
C LEU A 65 3.63 -7.90 20.69
N GLU A 66 2.36 -7.78 21.10
CA GLU A 66 1.99 -6.97 22.26
C GLU A 66 2.54 -7.55 23.58
N ILE A 67 2.49 -8.87 23.78
CA ILE A 67 3.04 -9.52 24.98
C ILE A 67 4.56 -9.32 25.03
N LEU A 68 5.25 -9.50 23.90
CA LEU A 68 6.69 -9.28 23.80
C LEU A 68 7.07 -7.83 24.14
N ASN A 69 6.34 -6.86 23.58
CA ASN A 69 6.57 -5.44 23.84
C ASN A 69 6.31 -5.07 25.32
N ARG A 70 5.28 -5.65 25.94
CA ARG A 70 4.95 -5.42 27.37
C ARG A 70 6.01 -5.93 28.34
N ARG A 71 6.73 -7.00 27.98
CA ARG A 71 7.79 -7.55 28.84
C ARG A 71 9.06 -6.71 28.87
N ARG A 72 9.10 -5.53 28.21
CA ARG A 72 10.26 -4.62 28.14
C ARG A 72 11.56 -5.36 27.78
N MET A 73 11.47 -6.33 26.87
CA MET A 73 12.66 -7.02 26.39
C MET A 73 13.57 -6.02 25.68
N GLY A 74 14.89 -6.15 25.84
CA GLY A 74 15.83 -5.31 25.11
C GLY A 74 15.64 -5.45 23.59
N ASP A 75 15.89 -4.36 22.85
CA ASP A 75 15.60 -4.26 21.41
C ASP A 75 16.14 -5.44 20.60
N ARG A 76 17.37 -5.91 20.91
CA ARG A 76 17.99 -7.05 20.23
C ARG A 76 17.23 -8.36 20.46
N THR A 77 16.83 -8.62 21.71
CA THR A 77 16.07 -9.84 22.07
C THR A 77 14.68 -9.82 21.45
N TYR A 78 14.02 -8.66 21.44
CA TYR A 78 12.72 -8.48 20.78
C TYR A 78 12.79 -8.82 19.28
N VAL A 79 13.80 -8.31 18.56
CA VAL A 79 13.98 -8.59 17.13
C VAL A 79 14.25 -10.08 16.87
N VAL A 80 15.16 -10.70 17.62
CA VAL A 80 15.51 -12.12 17.45
C VAL A 80 14.31 -13.03 17.73
N LEU A 81 13.56 -12.77 18.81
CA LEU A 81 12.36 -13.55 19.13
C LEU A 81 11.27 -13.37 18.08
N THR A 82 11.04 -12.14 17.62
CA THR A 82 10.03 -11.86 16.58
C THR A 82 10.38 -12.56 15.27
N LEU A 83 11.64 -12.49 14.83
CA LEU A 83 12.12 -13.20 13.64
C LEU A 83 12.01 -14.72 13.81
N GLY A 84 12.41 -15.26 14.96
CA GLY A 84 12.30 -16.69 15.26
C GLY A 84 10.86 -17.18 15.23
N LEU A 85 9.92 -16.43 15.84
CA LEU A 85 8.48 -16.71 15.77
C LEU A 85 7.95 -16.63 14.34
N MET A 86 8.37 -15.62 13.57
CA MET A 86 7.96 -15.45 12.18
C MET A 86 8.39 -16.63 11.31
N VAL A 87 9.65 -17.07 11.41
CA VAL A 87 10.15 -18.23 10.67
C VAL A 87 9.44 -19.51 11.12
N THR A 88 9.32 -19.73 12.44
CA THR A 88 8.71 -20.94 12.99
C THR A 88 7.25 -21.08 12.59
N THR A 89 6.47 -19.99 12.70
CA THR A 89 5.04 -20.01 12.30
C THR A 89 4.86 -20.13 10.79
N THR A 90 5.77 -19.59 9.99
CA THR A 90 5.76 -19.75 8.53
C THR A 90 6.05 -21.20 8.12
N LEU A 91 7.07 -21.82 8.72
CA LEU A 91 7.40 -23.23 8.49
C LEU A 91 6.26 -24.15 8.95
N LEU A 92 5.64 -23.85 10.10
CA LEU A 92 4.48 -24.57 10.59
C LEU A 92 3.28 -24.45 9.62
N ALA A 93 3.04 -23.25 9.07
CA ALA A 93 1.98 -23.03 8.08
C ALA A 93 2.22 -23.84 6.80
N VAL A 94 3.44 -23.80 6.24
CA VAL A 94 3.83 -24.61 5.08
C VAL A 94 3.60 -26.08 5.34
N ARG A 95 4.05 -26.58 6.49
CA ARG A 95 3.87 -27.97 6.90
C ARG A 95 2.39 -28.36 7.00
N LEU A 96 1.60 -27.61 7.76
CA LEU A 96 0.20 -27.94 8.03
C LEU A 96 -0.68 -27.84 6.78
N ILE A 97 -0.41 -26.88 5.89
CA ILE A 97 -1.23 -26.62 4.70
C ILE A 97 -0.81 -27.51 3.53
N LEU A 98 0.50 -27.67 3.28
CA LEU A 98 1.01 -28.33 2.07
C LEU A 98 1.44 -29.78 2.31
N HIS A 99 1.76 -30.14 3.56
CA HIS A 99 2.28 -31.46 3.93
C HIS A 99 1.54 -32.08 5.14
N PRO A 100 0.19 -32.14 5.15
CA PRO A 100 -0.59 -32.57 6.32
C PRO A 100 -0.33 -34.04 6.72
N GLY A 101 0.15 -34.90 5.82
CA GLY A 101 0.39 -36.33 6.08
C GLY A 101 1.83 -36.71 6.42
N VAL A 102 2.77 -35.76 6.43
CA VAL A 102 4.20 -36.05 6.67
C VAL A 102 4.47 -36.14 8.17
N GLY A 103 5.23 -37.14 8.63
CA GLY A 103 5.60 -37.31 10.05
C GLY A 103 6.37 -36.11 10.64
N LEU A 104 6.32 -35.89 11.96
CA LEU A 104 7.03 -34.77 12.61
C LEU A 104 8.55 -34.87 12.51
N GLY A 105 9.11 -36.09 12.42
CA GLY A 105 10.54 -36.34 12.30
C GLY A 105 11.08 -36.33 10.87
N GLU A 106 10.21 -36.30 9.86
CA GLU A 106 10.65 -36.27 8.46
C GLU A 106 10.97 -34.83 8.06
N TRP A 107 12.24 -34.54 7.75
CA TRP A 107 12.71 -33.21 7.36
C TRP A 107 12.75 -32.99 5.84
N GLY A 108 12.41 -34.01 5.04
CA GLY A 108 12.45 -33.95 3.58
C GLY A 108 11.54 -32.86 2.99
N TRP A 109 10.42 -32.53 3.66
CA TRP A 109 9.54 -31.45 3.22
C TRP A 109 10.22 -30.07 3.28
N VAL A 110 11.13 -29.82 4.22
CA VAL A 110 11.85 -28.53 4.31
C VAL A 110 12.77 -28.36 3.11
N ALA A 111 13.52 -29.41 2.74
CA ALA A 111 14.38 -29.39 1.56
C ALA A 111 13.56 -29.20 0.28
N ASN A 112 12.40 -29.85 0.17
CA ASN A 112 11.48 -29.65 -0.94
C ASN A 112 10.93 -28.22 -0.98
N THR A 113 10.46 -27.67 0.15
CA THR A 113 10.04 -26.26 0.24
C THR A 113 11.18 -25.32 -0.18
N ALA A 114 12.40 -25.54 0.30
CA ALA A 114 13.54 -24.72 -0.07
C ALA A 114 13.82 -24.78 -1.57
N ASP A 115 13.89 -25.98 -2.17
CA ASP A 115 14.02 -26.14 -3.62
C ASP A 115 12.88 -25.40 -4.34
N THR A 116 11.62 -25.60 -3.94
CA THR A 116 10.48 -24.91 -4.59
C THR A 116 10.56 -23.39 -4.53
N LEU A 117 11.13 -22.81 -3.47
CA LEU A 117 11.23 -21.37 -3.28
C LEU A 117 12.33 -20.73 -4.13
N PHE A 118 13.43 -21.43 -4.39
CA PHE A 118 14.52 -20.96 -5.26
C PHE A 118 14.35 -21.45 -6.73
N ASN A 119 13.52 -22.48 -6.88
CA ASN A 119 12.81 -23.14 -7.99
C ASN A 119 12.20 -22.37 -9.17
N PHE A 120 12.49 -21.09 -9.43
CA PHE A 120 11.54 -20.24 -10.19
C PHE A 120 11.22 -20.69 -11.63
N HIS A 121 12.07 -21.52 -12.24
CA HIS A 121 11.86 -22.04 -13.59
C HIS A 121 10.58 -22.89 -13.74
N ARG A 122 10.00 -23.40 -12.64
CA ARG A 122 8.76 -24.22 -12.66
C ARG A 122 7.49 -23.42 -12.37
N GLY A 123 7.57 -22.09 -12.36
CA GLY A 123 6.45 -21.19 -12.06
C GLY A 123 6.21 -20.99 -10.56
N LEU A 124 5.18 -20.20 -10.23
CA LEU A 124 4.80 -19.88 -8.85
C LEU A 124 4.11 -21.10 -8.22
N ARG A 125 4.80 -21.74 -7.27
CA ARG A 125 4.27 -22.87 -6.51
C ARG A 125 3.50 -22.43 -5.26
N ALA A 126 2.68 -23.32 -4.71
CA ALA A 126 1.84 -23.03 -3.55
C ALA A 126 2.67 -22.72 -2.28
N GLU A 127 3.87 -23.30 -2.15
CA GLU A 127 4.84 -23.03 -1.09
C GLU A 127 5.17 -21.55 -1.00
N PHE A 128 5.44 -20.92 -2.15
CA PHE A 128 5.72 -19.49 -2.22
C PHE A 128 4.51 -18.67 -1.72
N MET A 129 3.30 -19.08 -2.07
CA MET A 129 2.08 -18.36 -1.69
C MET A 129 1.76 -18.49 -0.20
N VAL A 130 1.96 -19.67 0.39
CA VAL A 130 1.82 -19.86 1.85
C VAL A 130 2.86 -19.04 2.60
N VAL A 131 4.11 -19.04 2.14
CA VAL A 131 5.19 -18.20 2.71
C VAL A 131 4.86 -16.72 2.57
N ALA A 132 4.43 -16.27 1.39
CA ALA A 132 4.03 -14.88 1.15
C ALA A 132 2.83 -14.47 2.01
N GLY A 133 1.84 -15.37 2.17
CA GLY A 133 0.70 -15.18 3.07
C GLY A 133 1.11 -15.06 4.53
N ALA A 134 2.04 -15.91 5.00
CA ALA A 134 2.59 -15.82 6.36
C ALA A 134 3.38 -14.52 6.57
N ILE A 135 4.21 -14.11 5.61
CA ILE A 135 4.92 -12.83 5.63
C ILE A 135 3.92 -11.66 5.68
N PHE A 136 2.85 -11.71 4.89
CA PHE A 136 1.78 -10.71 4.92
C PHE A 136 1.13 -10.61 6.30
N VAL A 137 0.79 -11.74 6.92
CA VAL A 137 0.22 -11.81 8.29
C VAL A 137 1.13 -11.10 9.28
N TRP A 138 2.43 -11.40 9.27
CA TRP A 138 3.41 -10.77 10.17
C TRP A 138 3.62 -9.29 9.87
N GLN A 139 3.74 -8.92 8.60
CA GLN A 139 3.86 -7.51 8.20
C GLN A 139 2.67 -6.69 8.69
N ARG A 140 1.46 -7.25 8.60
CA ARG A 140 0.24 -6.59 9.10
C ARG A 140 0.18 -6.53 10.61
N ALA A 141 0.59 -7.58 11.31
CA ALA A 141 0.66 -7.58 12.77
C ALA A 141 1.65 -6.52 13.32
N ILE A 142 2.84 -6.40 12.71
CA ILE A 142 3.85 -5.39 13.07
C ILE A 142 3.32 -3.98 12.77
N ARG A 143 2.74 -3.76 11.59
CA ARG A 143 2.17 -2.45 11.23
C ARG A 143 1.00 -2.03 12.11
N ALA A 144 0.20 -2.99 12.58
CA ALA A 144 -0.91 -2.70 13.48
C ALA A 144 -0.41 -2.29 14.87
N THR A 145 0.68 -2.88 15.34
CA THR A 145 1.28 -2.54 16.63
C THR A 145 2.04 -1.21 16.61
N SER A 146 2.52 -0.77 15.45
CA SER A 146 3.27 0.48 15.31
C SER A 146 2.44 1.70 14.90
N ARG A 147 1.22 1.54 14.35
CA ARG A 147 0.45 2.67 13.79
C ARG A 147 -0.37 3.41 14.84
N GLY A 148 -0.30 4.74 14.82
CA GLY A 148 -1.35 5.60 15.37
C GLY A 148 -2.70 5.36 14.67
N SER A 149 -3.69 4.89 15.41
CA SER A 149 -5.04 4.58 14.90
C SER A 149 -5.90 5.85 14.78
N GLY A 150 -5.51 6.79 13.93
CA GLY A 150 -6.29 7.98 13.64
C GLY A 150 -7.45 7.71 12.68
N PHE A 151 -8.57 8.44 12.82
CA PHE A 151 -9.74 8.35 11.94
C PHE A 151 -9.37 8.43 10.45
N PHE A 152 -8.47 9.35 10.08
CA PHE A 152 -7.98 9.49 8.71
C PHE A 152 -7.24 8.25 8.20
N GLY A 153 -6.44 7.60 9.05
CA GLY A 153 -5.70 6.40 8.71
C GLY A 153 -6.62 5.23 8.36
N VAL A 154 -7.67 5.05 9.17
CA VAL A 154 -8.71 4.02 8.97
C VAL A 154 -9.51 4.32 7.71
N GLY A 155 -9.98 5.56 7.53
CA GLY A 155 -10.74 5.96 6.34
C GLY A 155 -9.95 5.84 5.02
N MET A 156 -8.66 6.13 5.03
CA MET A 156 -7.80 5.93 3.86
C MET A 156 -7.62 4.44 3.55
N SER A 157 -7.36 3.62 4.58
CA SER A 157 -7.21 2.17 4.42
C SER A 157 -8.50 1.55 3.88
N PHE A 158 -9.66 2.03 4.35
CA PHE A 158 -10.96 1.64 3.83
C PHE A 158 -11.08 1.90 2.32
N ARG A 159 -10.81 3.12 1.85
CA ARG A 159 -10.93 3.48 0.42
C ARG A 159 -9.96 2.70 -0.47
N VAL A 160 -8.70 2.58 -0.04
CA VAL A 160 -7.70 1.80 -0.78
C VAL A 160 -8.08 0.33 -0.84
N GLY A 161 -8.59 -0.21 0.26
CA GLY A 161 -9.05 -1.59 0.29
C GLY A 161 -10.28 -1.85 -0.55
N VAL A 162 -11.22 -0.90 -0.68
CA VAL A 162 -12.32 -1.00 -1.65
C VAL A 162 -11.78 -1.15 -3.07
N LEU A 163 -10.82 -0.30 -3.47
CA LEU A 163 -10.21 -0.37 -4.81
C LEU A 163 -9.49 -1.71 -5.04
N LEU A 164 -8.71 -2.17 -4.06
CA LEU A 164 -8.01 -3.45 -4.14
C LEU A 164 -8.96 -4.64 -4.16
N LEU A 165 -10.08 -4.56 -3.44
CA LEU A 165 -11.08 -5.62 -3.41
C LEU A 165 -11.85 -5.69 -4.74
N PHE A 166 -12.18 -4.55 -5.36
CA PHE A 166 -12.76 -4.54 -6.70
C PHE A 166 -11.78 -5.09 -7.74
N LEU A 167 -10.50 -4.71 -7.66
CA LEU A 167 -9.47 -5.22 -8.56
C LEU A 167 -9.26 -6.72 -8.37
N GLY A 168 -9.02 -7.17 -7.13
CA GLY A 168 -8.77 -8.57 -6.80
C GLY A 168 -9.99 -9.45 -7.04
N GLY A 169 -11.17 -9.03 -6.58
CA GLY A 169 -12.43 -9.73 -6.78
C GLY A 169 -12.84 -9.78 -8.26
N GLY A 170 -12.63 -8.70 -9.01
CA GLY A 170 -12.86 -8.65 -10.46
C GLY A 170 -11.91 -9.57 -11.22
N LEU A 171 -10.62 -9.56 -10.89
CA LEU A 171 -9.64 -10.49 -11.47
C LEU A 171 -9.97 -11.95 -11.14
N LEU A 172 -10.29 -12.25 -9.88
CA LEU A 172 -10.67 -13.59 -9.45
C LEU A 172 -11.93 -14.07 -10.18
N SER A 173 -12.98 -13.24 -10.24
CA SER A 173 -14.23 -13.57 -10.91
C SER A 173 -14.07 -13.67 -12.43
N GLY A 174 -13.20 -12.86 -13.04
CA GLY A 174 -12.96 -12.87 -14.49
C GLY A 174 -12.16 -14.08 -14.94
N LEU A 175 -11.14 -14.47 -14.17
CA LEU A 175 -10.33 -15.66 -14.44
C LEU A 175 -11.03 -16.96 -14.02
N ASN A 176 -11.89 -16.89 -12.99
CA ASN A 176 -12.59 -18.05 -12.45
C ASN A 176 -14.06 -17.69 -12.13
N PRO A 177 -14.98 -17.82 -13.11
CA PRO A 177 -16.39 -17.44 -12.96
C PRO A 177 -17.11 -18.10 -11.77
N ALA A 178 -16.65 -19.29 -11.36
CA ALA A 178 -17.18 -20.01 -10.19
C ALA A 178 -17.10 -19.21 -8.88
N TYR A 179 -16.18 -18.25 -8.77
CA TYR A 179 -16.02 -17.41 -7.58
C TYR A 179 -16.80 -16.09 -7.63
N GLY A 180 -17.58 -15.81 -8.67
CA GLY A 180 -18.31 -14.54 -8.81
C GLY A 180 -19.27 -14.27 -7.64
N VAL A 181 -20.06 -15.27 -7.24
CA VAL A 181 -20.97 -15.18 -6.08
C VAL A 181 -20.18 -14.99 -4.79
N SER A 182 -19.05 -15.68 -4.67
CA SER A 182 -18.23 -15.66 -3.46
C SER A 182 -17.45 -14.33 -3.31
N ALA A 183 -17.10 -13.66 -4.41
CA ALA A 183 -16.52 -12.31 -4.39
C ALA A 183 -17.48 -11.28 -3.79
N GLN A 184 -18.79 -11.47 -3.99
CA GLN A 184 -19.82 -10.63 -3.37
C GLN A 184 -19.84 -10.79 -1.84
N LEU A 185 -19.62 -12.00 -1.32
CA LEU A 185 -19.51 -12.24 0.12
C LEU A 185 -18.33 -11.46 0.72
N LEU A 186 -17.16 -11.49 0.06
CA LEU A 186 -16.00 -10.70 0.47
C LEU A 186 -16.31 -9.20 0.49
N LEU A 187 -17.02 -8.69 -0.53
CA LEU A 187 -17.46 -7.30 -0.57
C LEU A 187 -18.28 -6.94 0.67
N TRP A 188 -19.30 -7.73 1.01
CA TRP A 188 -20.16 -7.44 2.16
C TRP A 188 -19.43 -7.56 3.49
N THR A 189 -18.59 -8.59 3.66
CA THR A 189 -17.75 -8.72 4.86
C THR A 189 -16.82 -7.52 5.00
N TYR A 190 -16.21 -7.07 3.91
CA TYR A 190 -15.33 -5.90 3.90
C TYR A 190 -16.06 -4.63 4.31
N PHE A 191 -17.23 -4.34 3.72
CA PHE A 191 -18.01 -3.15 4.06
C PHE A 191 -18.50 -3.19 5.51
N GLY A 192 -18.94 -4.35 6.01
CA GLY A 192 -19.36 -4.51 7.40
C GLY A 192 -18.22 -4.19 8.38
N LEU A 193 -17.06 -4.82 8.21
CA LEU A 193 -15.89 -4.57 9.04
C LEU A 193 -15.38 -3.14 8.89
N GLY A 194 -15.39 -2.60 7.67
CA GLY A 194 -14.95 -1.25 7.35
C GLY A 194 -15.81 -0.17 7.99
N LEU A 195 -17.14 -0.29 7.93
CA LEU A 195 -18.05 0.67 8.55
C LEU A 195 -17.94 0.65 10.07
N VAL A 196 -17.83 -0.53 10.68
CA VAL A 196 -17.58 -0.66 12.13
C VAL A 196 -16.25 -0.02 12.50
N ALA A 197 -15.18 -0.29 11.77
CA ALA A 197 -13.86 0.31 12.01
C ALA A 197 -13.90 1.84 11.89
N VAL A 198 -14.49 2.39 10.83
CA VAL A 198 -14.58 3.84 10.60
C VAL A 198 -15.43 4.51 11.68
N ALA A 199 -16.56 3.91 12.08
CA ALA A 199 -17.41 4.43 13.13
C ALA A 199 -16.72 4.47 14.49
N ILE A 200 -16.04 3.39 14.89
CA ILE A 200 -15.26 3.33 16.14
C ILE A 200 -14.14 4.36 16.11
N ALA A 201 -13.40 4.45 15.00
CA ALA A 201 -12.31 5.41 14.86
C ALA A 201 -12.83 6.86 14.97
N ARG A 202 -14.02 7.15 14.44
CA ARG A 202 -14.64 8.48 14.54
C ARG A 202 -15.11 8.79 15.96
N LEU A 203 -15.65 7.79 16.68
CA LEU A 203 -16.03 7.94 18.08
C LEU A 203 -14.80 8.17 18.98
N ASP A 204 -13.71 7.44 18.73
CA ASP A 204 -12.44 7.61 19.45
C ASP A 204 -11.87 9.03 19.22
N ASP A 205 -11.85 9.49 17.97
CA ASP A 205 -11.39 10.83 17.59
C ASP A 205 -12.22 11.95 18.25
N LYS A 206 -13.56 11.82 18.26
CA LYS A 206 -14.43 12.77 18.98
C LYS A 206 -14.22 12.73 20.50
N SER A 207 -14.00 11.54 21.08
CA SER A 207 -13.81 11.40 22.53
C SER A 207 -12.53 12.07 23.03
N LYS A 208 -11.48 12.12 22.19
CA LYS A 208 -10.22 12.83 22.51
C LYS A 208 -10.38 14.34 22.56
N HIS A 209 -11.27 14.89 21.73
CA HIS A 209 -11.52 16.34 21.67
C HIS A 209 -12.56 16.81 22.69
N ALA A 210 -13.51 15.94 23.06
CA ALA A 210 -14.70 16.36 23.78
C ALA A 210 -14.46 16.69 25.26
N LEU A 211 -13.43 16.16 25.93
CA LEU A 211 -12.99 16.51 27.30
C LEU A 211 -11.70 15.75 27.60
N SER A 212 -10.79 16.31 28.42
CA SER A 212 -9.57 15.67 28.99
C SER A 212 -9.83 14.41 29.84
N SER A 213 -10.95 13.71 29.64
CA SER A 213 -11.29 12.45 30.26
C SER A 213 -10.39 11.33 29.73
N LYS A 214 -9.20 11.25 30.33
CA LYS A 214 -8.28 10.12 30.20
C LYS A 214 -8.98 8.84 30.69
N GLY A 215 -9.46 8.01 29.76
CA GLY A 215 -9.56 6.56 29.98
C GLY A 215 -10.94 5.92 30.20
N ALA A 216 -12.06 6.64 30.28
CA ALA A 216 -13.40 6.02 30.43
C ALA A 216 -13.79 5.05 29.28
N LEU A 217 -13.93 3.75 29.53
CA LEU A 217 -14.25 2.75 28.50
C LEU A 217 -15.50 3.14 27.67
N MET A 218 -15.51 2.81 26.36
CA MET A 218 -16.74 2.96 25.57
C MET A 218 -17.83 2.07 26.19
N PRO A 219 -19.03 2.61 26.47
CA PRO A 219 -20.14 1.82 26.98
C PRO A 219 -20.47 0.70 25.99
N PRO A 220 -20.69 -0.55 26.45
CA PRO A 220 -20.99 -1.69 25.56
C PRO A 220 -22.23 -1.42 24.69
N ARG A 221 -23.22 -0.66 25.20
CA ARG A 221 -24.39 -0.20 24.44
C ARG A 221 -24.07 0.62 23.18
N MET A 222 -22.99 1.40 23.20
CA MET A 222 -22.58 2.18 22.04
C MET A 222 -21.92 1.28 20.99
N VAL A 223 -21.13 0.30 21.44
CA VAL A 223 -20.53 -0.69 20.54
C VAL A 223 -21.61 -1.52 19.86
N THR A 224 -22.60 -2.02 20.60
CA THR A 224 -23.71 -2.77 20.01
C THR A 224 -24.53 -1.92 19.07
N ALA A 225 -24.82 -0.64 19.40
CA ALA A 225 -25.52 0.27 18.51
C ALA A 225 -24.75 0.53 17.20
N VAL A 226 -23.42 0.69 17.26
CA VAL A 226 -22.57 0.86 16.07
C VAL A 226 -22.56 -0.39 15.21
N VAL A 227 -22.39 -1.57 15.81
CA VAL A 227 -22.41 -2.85 15.09
C VAL A 227 -23.78 -3.10 14.46
N LEU A 228 -24.86 -2.82 15.18
CA LEU A 228 -26.23 -2.95 14.66
C LEU A 228 -26.47 -1.98 13.50
N ALA A 229 -26.09 -0.71 13.63
CA ALA A 229 -26.23 0.28 12.57
C ALA A 229 -25.41 -0.07 11.33
N ALA A 230 -24.17 -0.54 11.50
CA ALA A 230 -23.33 -1.00 10.39
C ALA A 230 -23.92 -2.24 9.71
N THR A 231 -24.40 -3.21 10.49
CA THR A 231 -25.04 -4.43 9.98
C THR A 231 -26.33 -4.11 9.23
N LEU A 232 -27.18 -3.23 9.78
CA LEU A 232 -28.39 -2.76 9.12
C LEU A 232 -28.07 -2.03 7.82
N CYS A 233 -27.07 -1.15 7.82
CA CYS A 233 -26.65 -0.41 6.63
C CYS A 233 -26.17 -1.36 5.52
N VAL A 234 -25.31 -2.35 5.86
CA VAL A 234 -24.84 -3.35 4.90
C VAL A 234 -25.97 -4.27 4.45
N GLY A 235 -26.86 -4.70 5.35
CA GLY A 235 -28.01 -5.54 5.02
C GLY A 235 -28.98 -4.83 4.06
N LEU A 236 -29.29 -3.55 4.32
CA LEU A 236 -30.08 -2.73 3.40
C LEU A 236 -29.38 -2.58 2.06
N MET A 237 -28.07 -2.29 2.05
CA MET A 237 -27.30 -2.14 0.81
C MET A 237 -27.23 -3.45 0.01
N ALA A 238 -27.09 -4.59 0.69
CA ALA A 238 -27.14 -5.91 0.07
C ALA A 238 -28.53 -6.22 -0.49
N GLY A 239 -29.61 -5.87 0.24
CA GLY A 239 -30.98 -5.97 -0.23
C GLY A 239 -31.25 -5.11 -1.47
N PHE A 240 -30.83 -3.84 -1.45
CA PHE A 240 -30.88 -2.96 -2.62
C PHE A 240 -30.04 -3.54 -3.78
N SER A 241 -28.84 -4.05 -3.51
CA SER A 241 -28.00 -4.65 -4.53
C SER A 241 -28.64 -5.90 -5.17
N ALA A 242 -29.39 -6.68 -4.41
CA ALA A 242 -30.14 -7.82 -4.95
C ALA A 242 -31.30 -7.35 -5.84
N TYR A 243 -31.92 -6.22 -5.51
CA TYR A 243 -32.94 -5.57 -6.35
C TYR A 243 -32.35 -5.00 -7.64
N PHE A 244 -31.15 -4.40 -7.59
CA PHE A 244 -30.42 -3.93 -8.76
C PHE A 244 -29.74 -5.07 -9.52
N THR A 245 -30.55 -5.95 -10.14
CA THR A 245 -30.03 -7.00 -11.01
C THR A 245 -29.29 -6.40 -12.21
N PRO A 246 -28.31 -7.11 -12.81
CA PRO A 246 -27.64 -6.65 -14.03
C PRO A 246 -28.61 -6.30 -15.16
N GLN A 247 -29.80 -6.89 -15.17
CA GLN A 247 -30.85 -6.59 -16.13
C GLN A 247 -31.45 -5.19 -15.89
N HIS A 248 -31.77 -4.84 -14.65
CA HIS A 248 -32.25 -3.49 -14.30
C HIS A 248 -31.17 -2.44 -14.56
N LEU A 249 -29.91 -2.74 -14.23
CA LEU A 249 -28.81 -1.83 -14.51
C LEU A 249 -28.58 -1.68 -16.02
N ARG A 250 -28.63 -2.77 -16.80
CA ARG A 250 -28.55 -2.71 -18.27
C ARG A 250 -29.70 -1.92 -18.87
N ARG A 251 -30.93 -2.06 -18.36
CA ARG A 251 -32.07 -1.23 -18.80
C ARG A 251 -31.87 0.24 -18.48
N ALA A 252 -31.40 0.56 -17.28
CA ALA A 252 -31.09 1.94 -16.89
C ALA A 252 -29.94 2.54 -17.72
N ILE A 253 -28.86 1.78 -17.95
CA ILE A 253 -27.74 2.20 -18.81
C ILE A 253 -28.18 2.31 -20.26
N ALA A 254 -29.04 1.43 -20.74
CA ALA A 254 -29.57 1.47 -22.10
C ALA A 254 -30.39 2.74 -22.37
N TRP A 255 -30.99 3.35 -21.34
CA TRP A 255 -31.62 4.65 -21.47
C TRP A 255 -30.62 5.76 -21.85
N PHE A 256 -29.36 5.63 -21.43
CA PHE A 256 -28.26 6.50 -21.83
C PHE A 256 -27.53 6.03 -23.10
N ASN A 257 -27.97 4.94 -23.74
CA ASN A 257 -27.34 4.44 -24.97
C ASN A 257 -27.19 5.51 -26.08
N PRO A 258 -28.15 6.42 -26.36
CA PRO A 258 -27.93 7.47 -27.34
C PRO A 258 -26.78 8.42 -26.96
N LEU A 259 -26.63 8.74 -25.67
CA LEU A 259 -25.52 9.55 -25.16
C LEU A 259 -24.19 8.80 -25.29
N TRP A 260 -24.15 7.51 -24.95
CA TRP A 260 -22.95 6.68 -25.09
C TRP A 260 -22.55 6.48 -26.54
N ALA A 261 -23.51 6.30 -27.46
CA ALA A 261 -23.26 6.22 -28.89
C ALA A 261 -22.68 7.54 -29.42
N PHE A 262 -23.21 8.68 -28.97
CA PHE A 262 -22.68 10.00 -29.32
C PHE A 262 -21.26 10.21 -28.78
N LEU A 263 -21.02 9.95 -27.48
CA LEU A 263 -19.70 10.05 -26.87
C LEU A 263 -18.69 9.09 -27.51
N GLY A 264 -19.14 7.86 -27.80
CA GLY A 264 -18.35 6.82 -28.47
C GLY A 264 -17.96 7.24 -29.89
N ALA A 265 -18.88 7.85 -30.64
CA ALA A 265 -18.58 8.39 -31.96
C ALA A 265 -17.55 9.53 -31.91
N ILE A 266 -17.65 10.43 -30.91
CA ILE A 266 -16.64 11.48 -30.69
C ILE A 266 -15.29 10.87 -30.34
N LEU A 267 -15.25 9.94 -29.38
CA LEU A 267 -14.02 9.30 -28.95
C LEU A 267 -13.38 8.51 -30.08
N ALA A 268 -14.16 7.76 -30.87
CA ALA A 268 -13.67 7.03 -32.04
C ALA A 268 -13.07 7.98 -33.09
N ARG A 269 -13.69 9.13 -33.35
CA ARG A 269 -13.14 10.15 -34.25
C ARG A 269 -11.85 10.76 -33.71
N LEU A 270 -11.77 11.04 -32.41
CA LEU A 270 -10.54 11.53 -31.77
C LEU A 270 -9.42 10.48 -31.83
N LEU A 271 -9.75 9.21 -31.60
CA LEU A 271 -8.79 8.11 -31.71
C LEU A 271 -8.32 7.93 -33.15
N ALA A 272 -9.23 7.97 -34.12
CA ALA A 272 -8.89 7.91 -35.54
C ALA A 272 -7.99 9.08 -35.95
N LEU A 273 -8.30 10.30 -35.50
CA LEU A 273 -7.45 11.48 -35.70
C LEU A 273 -6.05 11.28 -35.09
N LEU A 274 -5.98 10.75 -33.86
CA LEU A 274 -4.72 10.41 -33.20
C LEU A 274 -3.91 9.37 -34.00
N PHE A 275 -4.57 8.32 -34.51
CA PHE A 275 -3.92 7.31 -35.35
C PHE A 275 -3.43 7.88 -36.69
N ILE A 276 -4.20 8.75 -37.32
CA ILE A 276 -3.78 9.47 -38.54
C ILE A 276 -2.55 10.33 -38.23
N LEU A 277 -2.54 11.02 -37.09
CA LEU A 277 -1.41 11.85 -36.65
C LEU A 277 -0.16 11.00 -36.32
N LEU A 278 -0.36 9.79 -35.78
CA LEU A 278 0.70 8.82 -35.46
C LEU A 278 1.17 7.98 -36.64
N ALA A 279 0.39 7.87 -37.72
CA ALA A 279 0.74 7.13 -38.92
C ALA A 279 2.15 7.44 -39.46
N PRO A 280 2.59 8.69 -39.60
CA PRO A 280 3.97 8.98 -40.05
C PRO A 280 5.03 8.45 -39.08
N VAL A 281 4.74 8.44 -37.77
CA VAL A 281 5.65 7.90 -36.74
C VAL A 281 5.72 6.38 -36.86
N PHE A 282 4.59 5.70 -37.07
CA PHE A 282 4.56 4.25 -37.30
C PHE A 282 5.29 3.88 -38.59
N ASN A 283 5.07 4.61 -39.69
CA ASN A 283 5.79 4.39 -40.95
C ASN A 283 7.30 4.63 -40.79
N PHE A 284 7.70 5.64 -40.01
CA PHE A 284 9.11 5.88 -39.69
C PHE A 284 9.71 4.75 -38.84
N LEU A 285 8.97 4.25 -37.85
CA LEU A 285 9.35 3.10 -37.03
C LEU A 285 9.49 1.85 -37.87
N GLU A 286 8.54 1.57 -38.75
CA GLU A 286 8.58 0.46 -39.69
C GLU A 286 9.81 0.57 -40.59
N TRP A 287 10.05 1.73 -41.19
CA TRP A 287 11.25 2.01 -41.98
C TRP A 287 12.54 1.80 -41.18
N LEU A 288 12.58 2.25 -39.91
CA LEU A 288 13.74 2.09 -39.03
C LEU A 288 13.99 0.62 -38.69
N VAL A 289 12.93 -0.12 -38.38
CA VAL A 289 12.98 -1.57 -38.12
C VAL A 289 13.46 -2.31 -39.36
N GLN A 290 12.89 -2.00 -40.54
CA GLN A 290 13.33 -2.57 -41.81
C GLN A 290 14.81 -2.26 -42.08
N ARG A 291 15.27 -1.04 -41.81
CA ARG A 291 16.68 -0.65 -41.97
C ARG A 291 17.62 -1.37 -41.01
N LEU A 292 17.20 -1.58 -39.76
CA LEU A 292 17.96 -2.34 -38.77
C LEU A 292 17.98 -3.85 -39.11
N MET A 293 16.86 -4.38 -39.61
CA MET A 293 16.75 -5.77 -40.07
C MET A 293 17.54 -6.02 -41.35
N ALA A 294 17.58 -5.08 -42.30
CA ALA A 294 18.35 -5.20 -43.53
C ALA A 294 19.86 -5.35 -43.29
N ASN A 295 20.37 -4.87 -42.16
CA ASN A 295 21.78 -5.01 -41.76
C ASN A 295 22.06 -6.19 -40.82
N SER A 296 21.07 -7.04 -40.52
CA SER A 296 21.24 -8.15 -39.57
C SER A 296 20.78 -9.49 -40.15
N ASN A 297 21.48 -10.59 -39.80
CA ASN A 297 21.10 -11.98 -40.12
C ASN A 297 19.72 -12.38 -39.54
N LEU A 298 19.03 -11.47 -38.86
CA LEU A 298 17.69 -11.61 -38.31
C LEU A 298 16.63 -11.68 -39.43
N ALA A 299 16.86 -11.02 -40.57
CA ALA A 299 15.96 -11.10 -41.73
C ALA A 299 15.99 -12.50 -42.40
N GLU A 300 17.15 -13.14 -42.44
CA GLU A 300 17.32 -14.53 -42.92
C GLU A 300 16.66 -15.54 -41.96
N PHE A 301 16.85 -15.34 -40.65
CA PHE A 301 16.21 -16.14 -39.61
C PHE A 301 14.68 -16.02 -39.60
N LEU A 302 14.14 -14.82 -39.86
CA LEU A 302 12.69 -14.59 -39.98
C LEU A 302 12.13 -15.04 -41.34
N GLY A 303 12.89 -14.92 -42.43
CA GLY A 303 12.53 -15.41 -43.75
C GLY A 303 12.34 -16.94 -43.77
N GLN A 304 13.23 -17.67 -43.09
CA GLN A 304 13.09 -19.12 -42.91
C GLN A 304 11.86 -19.51 -42.06
N MET A 305 11.37 -18.63 -41.18
CA MET A 305 10.11 -18.85 -40.47
C MET A 305 8.88 -18.47 -41.30
N ALA A 306 8.98 -17.47 -42.18
CA ALA A 306 7.87 -16.95 -42.98
C ALA A 306 7.56 -17.80 -44.23
N GLU A 307 8.57 -18.47 -44.81
CA GLU A 307 8.42 -19.34 -45.98
C GLU A 307 7.60 -20.63 -45.70
N ASN A 308 7.23 -20.87 -44.43
CA ASN A 308 6.46 -22.04 -43.99
C ASN A 308 4.96 -21.80 -43.77
N GLN A 309 4.32 -20.81 -44.42
CA GLN A 309 2.86 -20.63 -44.33
C GLN A 309 2.16 -20.47 -45.71
N PRO A 310 1.24 -21.38 -46.09
CA PRO A 310 0.41 -21.25 -47.29
C PRO A 310 -0.91 -20.52 -47.02
N GLY A 311 -1.44 -19.85 -48.04
CA GLY A 311 -2.61 -18.96 -47.98
C GLY A 311 -3.93 -19.50 -48.56
N GLU A 312 -4.93 -18.61 -48.44
CA GLU A 312 -6.24 -18.51 -49.12
C GLU A 312 -7.52 -19.17 -48.55
N ASP A 313 -7.49 -19.81 -47.38
CA ASP A 313 -8.71 -20.23 -46.63
C ASP A 313 -9.11 -19.25 -45.49
N ALA A 314 -8.74 -17.98 -45.65
CA ALA A 314 -8.58 -16.98 -44.58
C ALA A 314 -9.85 -16.66 -43.76
N THR A 315 -11.05 -17.00 -44.23
CA THR A 315 -12.31 -16.72 -43.50
C THR A 315 -12.88 -17.93 -42.76
N ARG A 316 -12.50 -19.17 -43.11
CA ARG A 316 -12.86 -20.40 -42.36
C ARG A 316 -11.75 -20.88 -41.42
N GLN A 317 -10.50 -20.47 -41.67
CA GLN A 317 -9.36 -20.72 -40.78
C GLN A 317 -9.30 -19.83 -39.54
N LEU A 318 -10.10 -18.76 -39.43
CA LEU A 318 -10.16 -17.97 -38.19
C LEU A 318 -10.70 -18.78 -36.99
N GLU A 319 -11.52 -19.83 -37.23
CA GLU A 319 -11.94 -20.80 -36.20
C GLU A 319 -10.98 -21.98 -36.04
N GLN A 320 -10.02 -22.18 -36.96
CA GLN A 320 -8.99 -23.23 -36.92
C GLN A 320 -7.56 -22.67 -36.84
N LEU A 321 -7.40 -21.46 -36.30
CA LEU A 321 -6.09 -20.81 -36.15
C LEU A 321 -5.13 -21.76 -35.42
N PRO A 322 -3.93 -22.04 -35.96
CA PRO A 322 -2.89 -22.70 -35.16
C PRO A 322 -2.65 -21.83 -33.93
N PRO A 323 -2.49 -22.44 -32.74
CA PRO A 323 -2.28 -21.70 -31.52
C PRO A 323 -1.15 -20.69 -31.74
N LEU A 324 -1.36 -19.45 -31.29
CA LEU A 324 -0.34 -18.40 -31.27
C LEU A 324 1.03 -19.03 -31.00
N PRO A 325 2.07 -18.75 -31.82
CA PRO A 325 3.40 -19.32 -31.65
C PRO A 325 3.74 -19.36 -30.17
N GLU A 326 4.15 -20.52 -29.63
CA GLU A 326 4.23 -20.69 -28.17
C GLU A 326 5.01 -19.57 -27.50
N TRP A 327 6.09 -19.10 -28.14
CA TRP A 327 6.88 -17.99 -27.65
C TRP A 327 6.11 -16.66 -27.61
N LEU A 328 5.18 -16.39 -28.52
CA LEU A 328 4.39 -15.15 -28.58
C LEU A 328 3.22 -15.19 -27.60
N SER A 329 2.53 -16.31 -27.46
CA SER A 329 1.52 -16.48 -26.40
C SER A 329 2.17 -16.45 -25.02
N GLN A 330 3.35 -17.05 -24.87
CA GLN A 330 4.19 -16.91 -23.68
C GLN A 330 4.63 -15.46 -23.48
N THR A 331 5.12 -14.76 -24.51
CA THR A 331 5.58 -13.37 -24.39
C THR A 331 4.44 -12.41 -24.05
N ILE A 332 3.25 -12.60 -24.63
CA ILE A 332 2.06 -11.80 -24.28
C ILE A 332 1.61 -12.15 -22.86
N ARG A 333 1.59 -13.42 -22.47
CA ARG A 333 1.19 -13.84 -21.12
C ARG A 333 2.19 -13.35 -20.06
N TYR A 334 3.49 -13.51 -20.29
CA TYR A 334 4.56 -13.01 -19.43
C TYR A 334 4.69 -11.49 -19.48
N GLY A 335 4.35 -10.85 -20.61
CA GLY A 335 4.30 -9.41 -20.78
C GLY A 335 3.14 -8.78 -20.02
N VAL A 336 1.93 -9.34 -20.11
CA VAL A 336 0.77 -8.93 -19.33
C VAL A 336 1.03 -9.18 -17.83
N VAL A 337 1.55 -10.35 -17.46
CA VAL A 337 1.94 -10.66 -16.08
C VAL A 337 3.03 -9.69 -15.60
N GLY A 338 4.01 -9.38 -16.44
CA GLY A 338 5.10 -8.45 -16.16
C GLY A 338 4.62 -7.01 -15.97
N VAL A 339 3.68 -6.54 -16.81
CA VAL A 339 3.03 -5.23 -16.67
C VAL A 339 2.17 -5.19 -15.40
N VAL A 340 1.40 -6.24 -15.10
CA VAL A 340 0.63 -6.33 -13.85
C VAL A 340 1.57 -6.34 -12.64
N LEU A 341 2.70 -7.04 -12.70
CA LEU A 341 3.74 -7.03 -11.67
C LEU A 341 4.39 -5.65 -11.54
N LEU A 342 4.66 -4.96 -12.63
CA LEU A 342 5.21 -3.61 -12.64
C LEU A 342 4.24 -2.60 -12.04
N VAL A 343 2.95 -2.69 -12.39
CA VAL A 343 1.90 -1.85 -11.81
C VAL A 343 1.71 -2.17 -10.33
N ALA A 344 1.70 -3.45 -9.95
CA ALA A 344 1.63 -3.87 -8.55
C ALA A 344 2.85 -3.40 -7.77
N LEU A 345 4.07 -3.55 -8.31
CA LEU A 345 5.32 -3.06 -7.74
C LEU A 345 5.30 -1.54 -7.61
N PHE A 346 4.86 -0.82 -8.63
CA PHE A 346 4.68 0.63 -8.61
C PHE A 346 3.68 1.07 -7.52
N LEU A 347 2.55 0.38 -7.38
CA LEU A 347 1.59 0.62 -6.31
C LEU A 347 2.16 0.30 -4.92
N VAL A 348 2.95 -0.77 -4.80
CA VAL A 348 3.67 -1.13 -3.58
C VAL A 348 4.73 -0.07 -3.24
N LEU A 349 5.48 0.44 -4.23
CA LEU A 349 6.46 1.50 -4.07
C LEU A 349 5.78 2.82 -3.68
N LEU A 350 4.65 3.17 -4.31
CA LEU A 350 3.84 4.32 -3.88
C LEU A 350 3.32 4.14 -2.45
N PHE A 351 2.91 2.94 -2.09
CA PHE A 351 2.45 2.62 -0.75
C PHE A 351 3.59 2.66 0.28
N LEU A 352 4.79 2.18 -0.07
CA LEU A 352 6.00 2.23 0.74
C LEU A 352 6.53 3.65 0.90
N ALA A 353 6.59 4.44 -0.18
CA ALA A 353 6.93 5.86 -0.14
C ALA A 353 5.94 6.62 0.75
N ARG A 354 4.67 6.25 0.69
CA ARG A 354 3.64 6.80 1.58
C ARG A 354 3.78 6.32 3.03
N LEU A 355 4.26 5.10 3.25
CA LEU A 355 4.53 4.55 4.58
C LEU A 355 5.75 5.23 5.20
N GLN A 356 6.82 5.44 4.43
CA GLN A 356 8.01 6.19 4.82
C GLN A 356 7.64 7.64 5.13
N ALA A 357 6.87 8.30 4.26
CA ALA A 357 6.36 9.64 4.54
C ALA A 357 5.47 9.72 5.79
N ARG A 358 4.93 8.60 6.29
CA ARG A 358 4.20 8.53 7.56
C ARG A 358 5.11 8.21 8.74
N LEU A 359 6.12 7.36 8.58
CA LEU A 359 7.14 7.08 9.60
C LEU A 359 7.97 8.33 9.91
N SER A 360 8.27 9.16 8.90
CA SER A 360 8.88 10.47 9.11
C SER A 360 7.95 11.50 9.76
N VAL A 361 6.65 11.21 9.86
CA VAL A 361 5.63 12.06 10.49
C VAL A 361 5.24 11.56 11.89
N ASP A 362 5.53 10.30 12.24
CA ASP A 362 5.17 9.69 13.53
C ASP A 362 6.11 10.09 14.70
N GLU A 363 7.18 10.85 14.43
CA GLU A 363 7.87 11.63 15.48
C GLU A 363 7.29 13.04 15.69
N GLY A 364 6.23 13.41 14.96
CA GLY A 364 5.62 14.74 14.99
C GLY A 364 4.11 14.69 15.13
N GLU A 365 3.64 14.47 16.36
CA GLU A 365 2.24 14.64 16.81
C GLU A 365 1.54 15.87 16.21
N GLU A 366 0.22 15.73 16.05
CA GLU A 366 -0.79 16.75 15.76
C GLU A 366 -0.69 17.44 14.39
N ILE A 367 -1.30 16.78 13.40
CA ILE A 367 -1.75 17.48 12.19
C ILE A 367 -2.97 18.32 12.58
N ASP A 368 -2.78 19.65 12.54
CA ASP A 368 -3.78 20.71 12.44
C ASP A 368 -5.06 20.22 11.73
N GLN A 369 -6.10 19.93 12.51
CA GLN A 369 -7.41 19.52 12.00
C GLN A 369 -8.21 20.69 11.36
N ALA A 370 -7.65 21.91 11.32
CA ALA A 370 -8.34 23.09 10.79
C ALA A 370 -8.11 23.39 9.29
N ALA A 371 -7.15 22.75 8.61
CA ALA A 371 -6.72 23.20 7.27
C ALA A 371 -6.93 22.20 6.10
N MET A 372 -7.65 21.08 6.29
CA MET A 372 -7.88 20.11 5.21
C MET A 372 -9.35 19.87 4.92
N ARG A 373 -10.05 20.95 4.52
CA ARG A 373 -11.07 20.84 3.48
C ARG A 373 -10.38 20.32 2.20
N LEU A 374 -11.03 19.40 1.50
CA LEU A 374 -10.59 18.81 0.22
C LEU A 374 -10.42 19.91 -0.83
N ASP A 375 -9.26 20.56 -0.82
CA ASP A 375 -8.86 21.53 -1.82
C ASP A 375 -8.00 20.85 -2.88
N GLY A 376 -8.22 21.17 -4.16
CA GLY A 376 -7.59 20.56 -5.35
C GLY A 376 -6.07 20.69 -5.40
N ASN A 377 -5.49 21.43 -4.46
CA ASN A 377 -4.06 21.62 -4.29
C ASN A 377 -3.30 20.42 -3.69
N PHE A 378 -3.94 19.29 -3.42
CA PHE A 378 -3.25 18.07 -2.97
C PHE A 378 -2.35 17.46 -4.06
N LEU A 379 -2.85 17.40 -5.30
CA LEU A 379 -2.07 16.92 -6.45
C LEU A 379 -0.90 17.86 -6.77
N ARG A 380 -1.13 19.18 -6.70
CA ARG A 380 -0.08 20.18 -6.86
C ARG A 380 1.01 20.04 -5.80
N ARG A 381 0.66 19.91 -4.52
CA ARG A 381 1.64 19.66 -3.44
C ARG A 381 2.43 18.36 -3.62
N GLY A 382 1.80 17.31 -4.17
CA GLY A 382 2.50 16.07 -4.52
C GLY A 382 3.48 16.26 -5.70
N LEU A 383 3.06 16.98 -6.73
CA LEU A 383 3.87 17.36 -7.88
C LEU A 383 5.03 18.28 -7.49
N ASP A 384 4.79 19.25 -6.59
CA ASP A 384 5.81 20.17 -6.11
C ASP A 384 6.89 19.42 -5.32
N ARG A 385 6.49 18.46 -4.48
CA ARG A 385 7.45 17.56 -3.79
C ARG A 385 8.22 16.65 -4.74
N LEU A 386 7.58 16.13 -5.78
CA LEU A 386 8.28 15.34 -6.80
C LEU A 386 9.24 16.20 -7.60
N ARG A 387 8.88 17.45 -7.89
CA ARG A 387 9.72 18.43 -8.59
C ARG A 387 10.90 18.87 -7.72
N GLU A 388 10.68 19.01 -6.42
CA GLU A 388 11.72 19.28 -5.42
C GLU A 388 12.67 18.08 -5.26
N MET A 389 12.14 16.85 -5.17
CA MET A 389 12.96 15.63 -5.19
C MET A 389 13.74 15.46 -6.50
N ALA A 390 13.15 15.78 -7.65
CA ALA A 390 13.83 15.73 -8.94
C ALA A 390 14.94 16.79 -9.03
N ARG A 391 14.72 17.99 -8.47
CA ARG A 391 15.76 19.03 -8.36
C ARG A 391 16.91 18.60 -7.44
N LEU A 392 16.61 17.88 -6.36
CA LEU A 392 17.62 17.33 -5.45
C LEU A 392 18.38 16.17 -6.10
N ALA A 393 17.69 15.27 -6.81
CA ALA A 393 18.29 14.14 -7.52
C ALA A 393 19.19 14.58 -8.70
N GLY A 394 18.90 15.72 -9.32
CA GLY A 394 19.77 16.32 -10.34
C GLY A 394 20.99 17.06 -9.78
N ARG A 395 21.00 17.40 -8.48
CA ARG A 395 22.07 18.19 -7.83
C ARG A 395 23.02 17.36 -6.97
N PHE A 396 22.56 16.23 -6.46
CA PHE A 396 23.36 15.35 -5.61
C PHE A 396 23.52 13.97 -6.26
N PRO A 397 24.74 13.42 -6.38
CA PRO A 397 24.93 12.07 -6.88
C PRO A 397 24.17 11.07 -5.98
N LEU A 398 23.45 10.14 -6.61
CA LEU A 398 22.66 9.10 -5.96
C LEU A 398 23.52 8.36 -4.90
N GLY A 399 23.26 8.60 -3.61
CA GLY A 399 24.07 8.04 -2.52
C GLY A 399 23.75 8.61 -1.14
N SER A 400 24.63 8.37 -0.16
CA SER A 400 24.42 8.79 1.24
C SER A 400 24.30 10.31 1.46
N GLN A 401 24.76 11.11 0.50
CA GLN A 401 24.69 12.57 0.54
C GLN A 401 23.26 13.10 0.31
N LEU A 402 22.47 12.45 -0.57
CA LEU A 402 21.07 12.79 -0.78
C LEU A 402 20.25 12.53 0.50
N LEU A 403 20.52 11.41 1.17
CA LEU A 403 19.87 11.07 2.43
C LEU A 403 20.23 12.06 3.55
N ALA A 404 21.48 12.54 3.59
CA ALA A 404 21.92 13.56 4.54
C ALA A 404 21.17 14.89 4.31
N ALA A 405 21.07 15.35 3.06
CA ALA A 405 20.33 16.55 2.70
C ALA A 405 18.85 16.48 3.13
N ILE A 406 18.17 15.38 2.81
CA ILE A 406 16.77 15.16 3.21
C ILE A 406 16.63 15.16 4.74
N THR A 407 17.59 14.55 5.45
CA THR A 407 17.58 14.49 6.92
C THR A 407 17.65 15.89 7.53
N VAL A 408 18.54 16.76 7.04
CA VAL A 408 18.70 18.13 7.55
C VAL A 408 17.46 18.99 7.27
N GLN A 409 16.87 18.89 6.07
CA GLN A 409 15.62 19.59 5.76
C GLN A 409 14.47 19.18 6.70
N ASN A 410 14.36 17.87 7.02
CA ASN A 410 13.36 17.38 7.96
C ASN A 410 13.59 17.88 9.40
N MET A 411 14.85 17.91 9.86
CA MET A 411 15.19 18.45 11.18
C MET A 411 14.80 19.92 11.31
N TYR A 412 15.14 20.75 10.32
CA TYR A 412 14.78 22.17 10.33
C TYR A 412 13.25 22.39 10.25
N ALA A 413 12.54 21.59 9.44
CA ALA A 413 11.08 21.64 9.37
C ALA A 413 10.42 21.24 10.71
N ASN A 414 11.00 20.29 11.43
CA ASN A 414 10.51 19.94 12.77
C ASN A 414 10.86 21.02 13.80
N LEU A 415 12.05 21.61 13.72
CA LEU A 415 12.46 22.74 14.57
C LEU A 415 11.49 23.91 14.48
N THR A 416 11.17 24.36 13.27
CA THR A 416 10.19 25.44 13.04
C THR A 416 8.79 25.08 13.55
N ARG A 417 8.41 23.80 13.50
CA ARG A 417 7.13 23.33 14.07
C ARG A 417 7.13 23.34 15.60
N MET A 418 8.23 22.95 16.23
CA MET A 418 8.39 23.04 17.68
C MET A 418 8.35 24.50 18.16
N ALA A 419 9.04 25.40 17.45
CA ALA A 419 8.97 26.84 17.71
C ALA A 419 7.53 27.39 17.61
N ARG A 420 6.79 26.98 16.57
CA ARG A 420 5.37 27.33 16.41
C ARG A 420 4.51 26.86 17.59
N ARG A 421 4.74 25.65 18.12
CA ARG A 421 4.01 25.15 19.31
C ARG A 421 4.34 25.97 20.57
N ARG A 422 5.53 26.54 20.65
CA ARG A 422 5.96 27.46 21.73
C ARG A 422 5.51 28.91 21.50
N GLY A 423 4.63 29.18 20.54
CA GLY A 423 4.11 30.53 20.28
C GLY A 423 4.96 31.39 19.33
N HIS A 424 6.01 30.82 18.73
CA HIS A 424 6.93 31.54 17.85
C HIS A 424 6.84 31.07 16.39
N PRO A 425 5.76 31.34 15.62
CA PRO A 425 5.63 30.90 14.23
C PRO A 425 6.54 31.67 13.26
N ARG A 426 7.11 30.97 12.27
CA ARG A 426 7.82 31.60 11.13
C ARG A 426 6.83 32.19 10.12
N ARG A 427 7.11 33.38 9.59
CA ARG A 427 6.31 33.96 8.50
C ARG A 427 6.64 33.27 7.16
N PRO A 428 5.67 33.12 6.23
CA PRO A 428 5.90 32.38 4.97
C PRO A 428 7.08 32.87 4.12
N ALA A 429 7.36 34.18 4.14
CA ALA A 429 8.43 34.80 3.35
C ALA A 429 9.71 35.11 4.15
N GLN A 430 9.74 34.80 5.45
CA GLN A 430 10.90 35.11 6.29
C GLN A 430 12.01 34.09 6.01
N PRO A 431 13.23 34.50 5.63
CA PRO A 431 14.34 33.58 5.38
C PRO A 431 14.84 32.94 6.70
N PRO A 432 15.55 31.79 6.61
CA PRO A 432 15.93 31.00 7.79
C PRO A 432 16.81 31.73 8.81
N ASP A 433 17.76 32.53 8.33
CA ASP A 433 18.66 33.38 9.10
C ASP A 433 17.92 34.51 9.83
N GLU A 434 16.98 35.19 9.17
CA GLU A 434 16.11 36.19 9.83
C GLU A 434 15.20 35.57 10.90
N TYR A 435 14.91 34.27 10.81
CA TYR A 435 14.10 33.56 11.79
C TYR A 435 14.92 33.03 12.99
N LEU A 436 16.25 33.04 12.89
CA LEU A 436 17.15 32.54 13.94
C LEU A 436 16.97 33.26 15.30
N PRO A 437 16.83 34.59 15.39
CA PRO A 437 16.60 35.26 16.68
C PRO A 437 15.29 34.82 17.35
N VAL A 438 14.28 34.51 16.54
CA VAL A 438 12.98 34.00 17.04
C VAL A 438 13.13 32.56 17.52
N LEU A 439 13.94 31.75 16.86
CA LEU A 439 14.30 30.41 17.34
C LEU A 439 15.07 30.48 18.67
N ALA A 440 16.01 31.40 18.83
CA ALA A 440 16.76 31.60 20.08
C ALA A 440 15.82 31.93 21.26
N GLN A 441 14.79 32.76 21.02
CA GLN A 441 13.75 33.02 22.02
C GLN A 441 12.93 31.76 22.37
N ALA A 442 12.62 30.94 21.37
CA ALA A 442 11.85 29.71 21.58
C ALA A 442 12.65 28.59 22.26
N PHE A 443 13.98 28.59 22.16
CA PHE A 443 14.89 27.59 22.74
C PHE A 443 16.09 28.27 23.43
N PRO A 444 15.88 28.89 24.61
CA PRO A 444 16.94 29.62 25.29
C PRO A 444 18.12 28.72 25.67
N GLY A 445 19.34 29.23 25.48
CA GLY A 445 20.59 28.51 25.79
C GLY A 445 21.05 27.51 24.72
N GLN A 446 20.42 27.51 23.54
CA GLN A 446 20.75 26.62 22.43
C GLN A 446 21.25 27.36 21.18
N ASP A 447 21.72 28.60 21.32
CA ASP A 447 22.04 29.52 20.22
C ASP A 447 23.01 28.90 19.20
N ALA A 448 24.12 28.33 19.68
CA ALA A 448 25.13 27.71 18.81
C ALA A 448 24.61 26.47 18.06
N ALA A 449 23.69 25.70 18.65
CA ALA A 449 23.06 24.54 18.00
C ALA A 449 22.07 24.98 16.92
N LEU A 450 21.27 26.02 17.22
CA LEU A 450 20.32 26.61 16.27
C LEU A 450 21.03 27.24 15.07
N GLU A 451 22.15 27.94 15.29
CA GLU A 451 23.00 28.50 14.24
C GLU A 451 23.51 27.41 13.29
N ARG A 452 24.09 26.32 13.84
CA ARG A 452 24.60 25.21 13.03
C ARG A 452 23.51 24.51 12.23
N LEU A 453 22.34 24.24 12.84
CA LEU A 453 21.18 23.67 12.16
C LEU A 453 20.69 24.57 11.01
N THR A 454 20.58 25.87 11.26
CA THR A 454 20.12 26.85 10.26
C THR A 454 21.12 26.98 9.12
N ALA A 455 22.42 27.05 9.42
CA ALA A 455 23.48 27.11 8.41
C ALA A 455 23.55 25.82 7.57
N ALA A 456 23.38 24.64 8.19
CA ALA A 456 23.30 23.38 7.46
C ALA A 456 22.07 23.32 6.54
N TYR A 457 20.91 23.78 7.02
CA TYR A 457 19.70 23.88 6.22
C TYR A 457 19.89 24.81 5.02
N MET A 458 20.43 26.00 5.23
CA MET A 458 20.68 26.96 4.15
C MET A 458 21.62 26.39 3.08
N ARG A 459 22.73 25.76 3.48
CA ARG A 459 23.65 25.10 2.52
C ARG A 459 22.96 24.04 1.67
N VAL A 460 22.11 23.22 2.27
CA VAL A 460 21.35 22.18 1.55
C VAL A 460 20.26 22.80 0.66
N HIS A 461 19.56 23.82 1.14
CA HIS A 461 18.43 24.42 0.45
C HIS A 461 18.85 25.29 -0.75
N TYR A 462 19.93 26.07 -0.59
CA TYR A 462 20.47 26.91 -1.65
C TYR A 462 21.49 26.17 -2.54
N GLY A 463 21.94 24.98 -2.12
CA GLY A 463 22.71 24.06 -2.96
C GLY A 463 24.22 24.28 -2.97
N ASP A 464 24.75 24.94 -1.93
CA ASP A 464 26.15 25.39 -1.92
C ASP A 464 27.15 24.28 -1.61
N ARG A 465 26.82 23.30 -0.74
CA ARG A 465 27.75 22.20 -0.34
C ARG A 465 27.05 20.92 0.08
N THR A 466 27.74 19.78 -0.10
CA THR A 466 27.37 18.47 0.46
C THR A 466 27.70 18.40 1.95
N ILE A 467 26.85 17.71 2.74
CA ILE A 467 27.05 17.51 4.18
C ILE A 467 27.80 16.19 4.39
N SER A 468 28.88 16.23 5.16
CA SER A 468 29.66 15.02 5.51
C SER A 468 28.92 14.14 6.52
N ARG A 469 29.34 12.88 6.70
CA ARG A 469 28.71 11.99 7.69
C ARG A 469 28.97 12.46 9.12
N GLU A 470 30.15 12.97 9.38
CA GLU A 470 30.58 13.53 10.67
C GLU A 470 29.77 14.77 10.99
N GLU A 471 29.61 15.66 10.00
CA GLU A 471 28.80 16.87 10.13
C GLU A 471 27.32 16.55 10.38
N LEU A 472 26.76 15.55 9.68
CA LEU A 472 25.40 15.10 9.92
C LEU A 472 25.22 14.51 11.33
N ALA A 473 26.23 13.82 11.87
CA ALA A 473 26.20 13.32 13.24
C ALA A 473 26.19 14.46 14.26
N GLN A 474 26.96 15.52 14.03
CA GLN A 474 26.94 16.73 14.86
C GLN A 474 25.59 17.43 14.81
N ILE A 475 25.02 17.62 13.61
CA ILE A 475 23.69 18.23 13.44
C ILE A 475 22.60 17.42 14.16
N ARG A 476 22.70 16.08 14.18
CA ARG A 476 21.80 15.20 14.94
C ARG A 476 21.90 15.43 16.44
N GLN A 477 23.10 15.57 16.97
CA GLN A 477 23.32 15.87 18.39
C GLN A 477 22.77 17.25 18.76
N ASP A 478 23.04 18.25 17.94
CA ASP A 478 22.52 19.62 18.12
C ASP A 478 20.98 19.62 18.13
N TYR A 479 20.35 18.90 17.19
CA TYR A 479 18.90 18.77 17.14
C TYR A 479 18.32 18.04 18.37
N GLN A 480 19.01 17.01 18.89
CA GLN A 480 18.60 16.31 20.11
C GLN A 480 18.69 17.22 21.34
N SER A 481 19.75 18.03 21.46
CA SER A 481 19.90 19.03 22.53
C SER A 481 18.75 20.04 22.51
N VAL A 482 18.44 20.60 21.33
CA VAL A 482 17.33 21.55 21.16
C VAL A 482 15.98 20.91 21.51
N ARG A 483 15.76 19.65 21.12
CA ARG A 483 14.52 18.92 21.42
C ARG A 483 14.33 18.66 22.92
N GLN A 484 15.41 18.51 23.67
CA GLN A 484 15.39 18.27 25.12
C GLN A 484 15.33 19.56 25.95
N SER A 485 15.48 20.73 25.33
CA SER A 485 15.39 22.01 26.05
C SER A 485 13.97 22.22 26.57
N ASP A 486 13.84 22.68 27.81
CA ASP A 486 12.56 23.07 28.38
C ASP A 486 11.97 24.29 27.64
N PRO A 487 10.63 24.42 27.56
CA PRO A 487 10.01 25.64 27.08
C PRO A 487 10.35 26.82 28.00
N PRO A 488 10.46 28.04 27.45
CA PRO A 488 10.69 29.22 28.28
C PRO A 488 9.58 29.32 29.34
N VAL A 489 9.98 29.48 30.60
CA VAL A 489 9.05 29.69 31.71
C VAL A 489 8.36 31.04 31.47
N GLU A 490 7.07 31.00 31.14
CA GLU A 490 6.24 32.21 31.11
C GLU A 490 6.34 32.86 32.50
N SER A 491 7.10 33.95 32.60
CA SER A 491 6.98 34.83 33.75
C SER A 491 5.53 35.32 33.74
N PRO A 492 4.73 35.07 34.80
CA PRO A 492 3.35 35.50 34.84
C PRO A 492 3.34 37.02 34.69
N GLY A 493 2.90 37.48 33.51
CA GLY A 493 2.72 38.88 33.22
C GLY A 493 1.78 39.46 34.25
N LYS A 494 2.28 40.42 35.03
CA LYS A 494 1.47 41.32 35.86
C LYS A 494 0.50 42.04 34.92
N GLY A 495 -0.74 41.58 34.87
CA GLY A 495 -1.90 42.34 34.40
C GLY A 495 -2.48 43.14 35.55
#